data_AF-B2WMN9-F1
#
_entry.id   AF-B2WMN9-F1
#
_cell.length_a   1.000
_cell.length_b   1.000
_cell.length_c   1.000
_cell.angle_alpha   90.00
_cell.angle_beta   90.00
_cell.angle_gamma   90.00
#
_symmetry.space_group_name_H-M   'P 1'
#
loop_
_entity.id
_entity.type
_entity.pdbx_description
1 polymer ?
#
loop_
_entity_poly.entity_id
_entity_poly.type
_entity_poly.pdbx_seq_one_letter_code
_entity_poly.pdbx_strand_id
1 'polypeptide(L)'
;MSTAEVFSALGTPARTAARVLLAPRYIFNGFAPLRVWNANAYAQARYGPLYKYRLWLLFDCRDLEVLEKILNEGSDDDVLRMREAKMEQFKLVALVGALLATLALQALSMPLLAETTFIVRSSFTVSTTLSLLATFFTCIQQRELGVVYKASSFRMWLSNGIRYTNSSNQVVLQSSLASLTLMEAPYELISLAVANFVAGMAAYMWDIYKQRLELQKESGWAQSVAIVVYFAFGTGFAFAMFPVLLGSKDREVKAAAAEERADVEMGVIAARKEMRWEAKAESESRGRRSC
;
A
#
# COMPACT_ATOMS: atom_id res chain seq x y z
N MET A 1 11.67 -15.67 15.72
CA MET A 1 10.71 -14.65 15.26
C MET A 1 11.28 -13.32 15.68
N SER A 2 11.55 -12.42 14.75
CA SER A 2 12.16 -11.11 15.07
C SER A 2 11.14 -10.19 15.76
N THR A 3 11.58 -9.25 16.60
CA THR A 3 10.70 -8.24 17.22
C THR A 3 9.89 -7.48 16.16
N ALA A 4 10.49 -7.17 15.02
CA ALA A 4 9.82 -6.54 13.89
C ALA A 4 8.69 -7.41 13.29
N GLU A 5 8.84 -8.74 13.29
CA GLU A 5 7.79 -9.66 12.83
C GLU A 5 6.61 -9.69 13.80
N VAL A 6 6.87 -9.58 15.11
CA VAL A 6 5.82 -9.52 16.13
C VAL A 6 5.02 -8.22 16.01
N PHE A 7 5.69 -7.08 15.80
CA PHE A 7 5.01 -5.80 15.57
C PHE A 7 4.24 -5.77 14.26
N SER A 8 4.80 -6.33 13.18
CA SER A 8 4.06 -6.49 11.90
C SER A 8 2.82 -7.38 12.10
N ALA A 9 2.94 -8.49 12.84
CA ALA A 9 1.81 -9.35 13.16
C ALA A 9 0.75 -8.62 14.00
N LEU A 10 1.15 -7.85 15.01
CA LEU A 10 0.23 -7.05 15.85
C LEU A 10 -0.45 -5.92 15.06
N GLY A 11 0.24 -5.36 14.06
CA GLY A 11 -0.31 -4.34 13.16
C GLY A 11 -1.29 -4.89 12.11
N THR A 12 -1.33 -6.21 11.89
CA THR A 12 -2.17 -6.83 10.84
C THR A 12 -3.66 -6.47 10.94
N PRO A 13 -4.31 -6.48 12.12
CA PRO A 13 -5.72 -6.08 12.23
C PRO A 13 -5.93 -4.61 11.83
N ALA A 14 -5.03 -3.72 12.27
CA ALA A 14 -5.03 -2.31 11.91
C ALA A 14 -4.87 -2.11 10.39
N ARG A 15 -3.89 -2.80 9.78
CA ARG A 15 -3.67 -2.79 8.33
C ARG A 15 -4.84 -3.34 7.54
N THR A 16 -5.46 -4.40 8.06
CA THR A 16 -6.65 -4.99 7.44
C THR A 16 -7.81 -4.01 7.52
N ALA A 17 -8.05 -3.39 8.68
CA ALA A 17 -9.09 -2.38 8.87
C ALA A 17 -8.89 -1.15 7.97
N ALA A 18 -7.68 -0.61 7.86
CA ALA A 18 -7.36 0.48 6.93
C ALA A 18 -7.64 0.09 5.47
N ARG A 19 -7.39 -1.17 5.12
CA ARG A 19 -7.62 -1.72 3.77
C ARG A 19 -9.05 -2.22 3.54
N VAL A 20 -9.93 -2.25 4.55
CA VAL A 20 -11.38 -2.49 4.35
C VAL A 20 -11.96 -1.44 3.41
N LEU A 21 -11.45 -0.20 3.44
CA LEU A 21 -11.82 0.85 2.49
C LEU A 21 -11.47 0.50 1.03
N LEU A 22 -10.54 -0.43 0.82
CA LEU A 22 -10.15 -0.97 -0.49
C LEU A 22 -10.82 -2.33 -0.78
N ALA A 23 -11.71 -2.83 0.08
CA ALA A 23 -12.41 -4.09 -0.13
C ALA A 23 -13.11 -4.19 -1.51
N PRO A 24 -13.74 -3.12 -2.04
CA PRO A 24 -14.31 -3.17 -3.39
C PRO A 24 -13.30 -3.53 -4.47
N ARG A 25 -12.04 -3.09 -4.35
CA ARG A 25 -10.97 -3.47 -5.30
C ARG A 25 -10.81 -4.98 -5.37
N TYR A 26 -10.82 -5.67 -4.23
CA TYR A 26 -10.62 -7.12 -4.17
C TYR A 26 -11.86 -7.91 -4.58
N ILE A 27 -13.05 -7.42 -4.22
CA ILE A 27 -14.33 -8.06 -4.57
C ILE A 27 -14.54 -8.03 -6.08
N PHE A 28 -14.37 -6.86 -6.71
CA PHE A 28 -14.62 -6.70 -8.15
C PHE A 28 -13.45 -7.17 -9.03
N ASN A 29 -12.20 -7.05 -8.57
CA ASN A 29 -11.04 -7.44 -9.39
C ASN A 29 -10.52 -8.85 -9.15
N GLY A 30 -11.12 -9.57 -8.21
CA GLY A 30 -10.76 -10.92 -7.82
C GLY A 30 -9.58 -10.94 -6.84
N PHE A 31 -9.58 -11.95 -5.97
CA PHE A 31 -8.54 -12.23 -4.98
C PHE A 31 -7.21 -12.75 -5.61
N ALA A 32 -6.82 -12.21 -6.77
CA ALA A 32 -5.59 -12.59 -7.46
C ALA A 32 -4.33 -12.51 -6.57
N PRO A 33 -4.15 -11.51 -5.68
CA PRO A 33 -3.01 -11.48 -4.76
C PRO A 33 -2.95 -12.68 -3.80
N LEU A 34 -4.11 -13.15 -3.32
CA LEU A 34 -4.21 -14.33 -2.45
C LEU A 34 -3.87 -15.62 -3.21
N ARG A 35 -4.15 -15.71 -4.51
CA ARG A 35 -3.76 -16.87 -5.31
C ARG A 35 -2.25 -16.94 -5.54
N VAL A 36 -1.61 -15.79 -5.77
CA VAL A 36 -0.16 -15.70 -5.99
C VAL A 36 0.61 -16.00 -4.69
N TRP A 37 0.02 -15.76 -3.52
CA TRP A 37 0.64 -16.03 -2.22
C TRP A 37 1.15 -17.46 -2.08
N ASN A 38 0.40 -18.46 -2.53
CA ASN A 38 0.79 -19.86 -2.36
C ASN A 38 2.03 -20.28 -3.18
N ALA A 39 2.41 -19.49 -4.18
CA ALA A 39 3.51 -19.75 -5.10
C ALA A 39 4.50 -18.56 -5.16
N ASN A 40 4.58 -17.75 -4.10
CA ASN A 40 5.47 -16.59 -4.08
C ASN A 40 6.92 -17.02 -3.87
N ALA A 41 7.71 -16.97 -4.95
CA ALA A 41 9.12 -17.37 -4.96
C ALA A 41 9.99 -16.52 -4.02
N TYR A 42 9.72 -15.21 -3.92
CA TYR A 42 10.44 -14.30 -3.03
C TYR A 42 10.21 -14.66 -1.56
N ALA A 43 8.93 -14.82 -1.17
CA ALA A 43 8.57 -15.18 0.20
C ALA A 43 9.16 -16.54 0.61
N GLN A 44 9.14 -17.51 -0.32
CA GLN A 44 9.71 -18.84 -0.10
C GLN A 44 11.23 -18.80 0.07
N ALA A 45 11.94 -18.05 -0.77
CA ALA A 45 13.39 -17.91 -0.69
C ALA A 45 13.83 -17.23 0.62
N ARG A 46 13.07 -16.22 1.07
CA ARG A 46 13.42 -15.40 2.24
C ARG A 46 12.99 -16.00 3.59
N TYR A 47 11.79 -16.57 3.66
CA TYR A 47 11.19 -17.05 4.93
C TYR A 47 11.08 -18.57 5.02
N GLY A 48 11.52 -19.29 3.97
CA GLY A 48 11.43 -20.75 3.90
C GLY A 48 10.01 -21.25 3.68
N PRO A 49 9.78 -22.58 3.69
CA PRO A 49 8.50 -23.19 3.28
C PRO A 49 7.32 -22.87 4.22
N LEU A 50 7.60 -22.44 5.44
CA LEU A 50 6.58 -22.08 6.44
C LEU A 50 6.00 -20.68 6.26
N TYR A 51 6.43 -19.93 5.24
CA TYR A 51 5.93 -18.58 4.96
C TYR A 51 4.41 -18.53 4.77
N LYS A 52 3.80 -19.62 4.29
CA LYS A 52 2.35 -19.70 4.00
C LYS A 52 1.46 -19.40 5.20
N TYR A 53 1.92 -19.74 6.42
CA TYR A 53 1.19 -19.50 7.66
C TYR A 53 1.33 -18.06 8.18
N ARG A 54 2.22 -17.26 7.59
CA ARG A 54 2.51 -15.88 8.01
C ARG A 54 1.66 -14.90 7.21
N LEU A 55 0.34 -14.93 7.45
CA LEU A 55 -0.63 -14.11 6.69
C LEU A 55 -0.35 -12.60 6.74
N TRP A 56 0.33 -12.10 7.77
CA TRP A 56 0.72 -10.69 7.87
C TRP A 56 1.74 -10.29 6.78
N LEU A 57 2.58 -11.22 6.33
CA LEU A 57 3.55 -10.98 5.25
C LEU A 57 2.89 -10.87 3.88
N LEU A 58 1.63 -11.31 3.73
CA LEU A 58 0.89 -11.24 2.47
C LEU A 58 0.92 -9.83 1.87
N PHE A 59 0.85 -8.82 2.74
CA PHE A 59 0.79 -7.42 2.34
C PHE A 59 2.19 -6.83 2.14
N ASP A 60 3.11 -7.08 3.07
CA ASP A 60 4.43 -6.45 3.07
C ASP A 60 5.39 -7.09 2.04
N CYS A 61 5.14 -8.33 1.63
CA CYS A 61 6.07 -9.12 0.84
C CYS A 61 6.40 -8.48 -0.52
N ARG A 62 5.43 -7.86 -1.19
CA ARG A 62 5.65 -7.18 -2.47
C ARG A 62 6.51 -5.94 -2.29
N ASP A 63 6.21 -5.15 -1.26
CA ASP A 63 6.95 -3.92 -0.97
C ASP A 63 8.37 -4.23 -0.50
N LEU A 64 8.57 -5.32 0.24
CA LEU A 64 9.89 -5.85 0.59
C LEU A 64 10.71 -6.30 -0.63
N GLU A 65 10.08 -6.96 -1.59
CA GLU A 65 10.72 -7.40 -2.84
C GLU A 65 11.16 -6.19 -3.68
N VAL A 66 10.28 -5.20 -3.86
CA VAL A 66 10.61 -3.95 -4.56
C VAL A 66 11.73 -3.20 -3.84
N LEU A 67 11.65 -3.11 -2.50
CA LEU A 67 12.67 -2.45 -1.70
C LEU A 67 14.03 -3.13 -1.82
N GLU A 68 14.05 -4.47 -1.82
CA GLU A 68 15.27 -5.26 -1.97
C GLU A 68 15.87 -5.13 -3.37
N LYS A 69 15.02 -5.04 -4.41
CA LYS A 69 15.47 -4.75 -5.77
C LYS A 69 16.16 -3.40 -5.85
N ILE A 70 15.55 -2.33 -5.31
CA ILE A 70 16.15 -0.98 -5.27
C ILE A 70 17.44 -1.00 -4.44
N LEU A 71 17.46 -1.73 -3.33
CA LEU A 71 18.61 -1.83 -2.44
C LEU A 71 19.85 -2.44 -3.12
N ASN A 72 19.66 -3.49 -3.92
CA ASN A 72 20.76 -4.28 -4.49
C ASN A 72 21.08 -3.94 -5.95
N GLU A 73 20.07 -3.65 -6.77
CA GLU A 73 20.22 -3.39 -8.21
C GLU A 73 20.10 -1.90 -8.56
N GLY A 74 19.47 -1.09 -7.69
CA GLY A 74 19.21 0.32 -7.95
C GLY A 74 20.49 1.16 -7.90
N SER A 75 20.57 2.17 -8.78
CA SER A 75 21.67 3.13 -8.77
C SER A 75 21.63 4.01 -7.50
N ASP A 76 22.74 4.66 -7.16
CA ASP A 76 22.79 5.56 -6.01
C ASP A 76 21.78 6.72 -6.15
N ASP A 77 21.53 7.17 -7.38
CA ASP A 77 20.52 8.19 -7.69
C ASP A 77 19.09 7.67 -7.45
N ASP A 78 18.78 6.44 -7.87
CA ASP A 78 17.46 5.83 -7.63
C ASP A 78 17.15 5.70 -6.12
N VAL A 79 18.16 5.32 -5.35
CA VAL A 79 18.06 5.18 -3.88
C VAL A 79 17.81 6.53 -3.21
N LEU A 80 18.47 7.59 -3.67
CA LEU A 80 18.26 8.95 -3.15
C LEU A 80 16.91 9.52 -3.61
N ARG A 81 16.49 9.30 -4.85
CA ARG A 81 15.15 9.68 -5.34
C ARG A 81 14.05 9.00 -4.55
N MET A 82 14.21 7.72 -4.21
CA MET A 82 13.27 7.01 -3.35
C MET A 82 13.16 7.70 -1.97
N ARG A 83 14.29 8.07 -1.37
CA ARG A 83 14.30 8.82 -0.11
C ARG A 83 13.55 10.14 -0.23
N GLU A 84 13.85 10.92 -1.27
CA GLU A 84 13.21 12.22 -1.50
C GLU A 84 11.71 12.09 -1.70
N ALA A 85 11.27 11.12 -2.52
CA ALA A 85 9.87 10.81 -2.71
C ALA A 85 9.16 10.45 -1.39
N LYS A 86 9.85 9.72 -0.50
CA LYS A 86 9.31 9.36 0.82
C LYS A 86 9.25 10.54 1.78
N MET A 87 10.25 11.42 1.74
CA MET A 87 10.24 12.68 2.50
C MET A 87 9.11 13.60 2.05
N GLU A 88 8.83 13.66 0.75
CA GLU A 88 7.70 14.41 0.21
C GLU A 88 6.36 13.78 0.61
N GLN A 89 6.25 12.46 0.52
CA GLN A 89 5.08 11.72 1.00
C GLN A 89 4.79 12.02 2.48
N PHE A 90 5.82 12.07 3.31
CA PHE A 90 5.70 12.44 4.72
C PHE A 90 5.15 13.87 4.90
N LYS A 91 5.57 14.85 4.10
CA LYS A 91 5.00 16.21 4.22
C LYS A 91 3.49 16.22 3.98
N LEU A 92 3.04 15.48 2.96
CA LEU A 92 1.62 15.36 2.65
C LEU A 92 0.86 14.66 3.78
N VAL A 93 1.41 13.56 4.32
CA VAL A 93 0.84 12.84 5.47
C VAL A 93 0.69 13.77 6.67
N ALA A 94 1.74 14.51 7.05
CA ALA A 94 1.66 15.45 8.17
C ALA A 94 0.57 16.53 7.97
N LEU A 95 0.45 17.08 6.75
CA LEU A 95 -0.57 18.06 6.41
C LEU A 95 -1.98 17.47 6.53
N VAL A 96 -2.20 16.27 5.96
CA VAL A 96 -3.50 15.59 6.02
C VAL A 96 -3.85 15.23 7.46
N GLY A 97 -2.89 14.77 8.26
CA GLY A 97 -3.06 14.46 9.67
C GLY A 97 -3.49 15.69 10.49
N ALA A 98 -2.84 16.84 10.27
CA ALA A 98 -3.22 18.08 10.94
C ALA A 98 -4.65 18.52 10.58
N LEU A 99 -4.99 18.54 9.29
CA LEU A 99 -6.34 18.90 8.83
C LEU A 99 -7.42 17.97 9.37
N LEU A 100 -7.16 16.65 9.34
CA LEU A 100 -8.11 15.67 9.83
C LEU A 100 -8.33 15.78 11.35
N ALA A 101 -7.28 16.07 12.13
CA ALA A 101 -7.42 16.34 13.56
C ALA A 101 -8.32 17.55 13.82
N THR A 102 -8.16 18.63 13.05
CA THR A 102 -9.04 19.81 13.15
C THR A 102 -10.49 19.48 12.80
N LEU A 103 -10.74 18.74 11.73
CA LEU A 103 -12.09 18.31 11.35
C LEU A 103 -12.73 17.39 12.40
N ALA A 104 -11.95 16.48 12.99
CA ALA A 104 -12.44 15.61 14.05
C ALA A 104 -12.79 16.38 15.33
N LEU A 105 -12.02 17.42 15.69
CA LEU A 105 -12.37 18.34 16.78
C LEU A 105 -13.65 19.14 16.49
N GLN A 106 -13.84 19.60 15.25
CA GLN A 106 -15.08 20.26 14.84
C GLN A 106 -16.27 19.30 14.91
N ALA A 107 -16.09 18.04 14.48
CA ALA A 107 -17.11 17.01 14.60
C ALA A 107 -17.49 16.72 16.06
N LEU A 108 -16.54 16.76 16.99
CA LEU A 108 -16.81 16.65 18.43
C LEU A 108 -17.62 17.83 19.00
N SER A 109 -17.64 18.97 18.31
CA SER A 109 -18.44 20.14 18.69
C SER A 109 -19.82 20.20 18.05
N MET A 110 -20.21 19.19 17.25
CA MET A 110 -21.53 19.16 16.63
C MET A 110 -22.66 19.11 17.67
N PRO A 111 -23.81 19.75 17.38
CA PRO A 111 -24.96 19.69 18.25
C PRO A 111 -25.47 18.25 18.38
N LEU A 112 -26.17 17.96 19.48
CA LEU A 112 -26.81 16.67 19.77
C LEU A 112 -25.85 15.48 19.92
N LEU A 113 -24.54 15.72 19.88
CA LEU A 113 -23.55 14.67 20.14
C LEU A 113 -23.70 14.07 21.56
N ALA A 114 -24.22 14.87 22.50
CA ALA A 114 -24.58 14.48 23.86
C ALA A 114 -25.63 13.35 23.93
N GLU A 115 -26.47 13.22 22.89
CA GLU A 115 -27.61 12.30 22.84
C GLU A 115 -27.34 11.07 21.95
N THR A 116 -26.31 11.14 21.11
CA THR A 116 -25.87 10.02 20.26
C THR A 116 -25.15 8.91 21.03
N THR A 117 -25.01 7.75 20.39
CA THR A 117 -24.29 6.61 20.96
C THR A 117 -22.82 6.92 21.25
N PHE A 118 -22.26 6.25 22.26
CA PHE A 118 -20.85 6.43 22.64
C PHE A 118 -19.88 6.13 21.49
N ILE A 119 -20.29 5.30 20.53
CA ILE A 119 -19.50 4.93 19.34
C ILE A 119 -19.10 6.16 18.54
N VAL A 120 -19.99 7.15 18.40
CA VAL A 120 -19.72 8.38 17.64
C VAL A 120 -18.58 9.17 18.29
N ARG A 121 -18.70 9.45 19.59
CA ARG A 121 -17.67 10.21 20.35
C ARG A 121 -16.34 9.49 20.39
N SER A 122 -16.36 8.18 20.63
CA SER A 122 -15.15 7.35 20.63
C SER A 122 -14.47 7.38 19.26
N SER A 123 -15.24 7.24 18.17
CA SER A 123 -14.69 7.26 16.81
C SER A 123 -14.02 8.58 16.46
N PHE A 124 -14.64 9.73 16.78
CA PHE A 124 -14.01 11.03 16.57
C PHE A 124 -12.79 11.27 17.47
N THR A 125 -12.83 10.83 18.72
CA THR A 125 -11.70 10.94 19.65
C THR A 125 -10.51 10.10 19.19
N VAL A 126 -10.76 8.85 18.78
CA VAL A 126 -9.73 7.95 18.23
C VAL A 126 -9.18 8.52 16.93
N SER A 127 -10.03 9.02 16.03
CA SER A 127 -9.59 9.66 14.79
C SER A 127 -8.67 10.86 15.05
N THR A 128 -9.05 11.73 16.00
CA THR A 128 -8.22 12.89 16.40
C THR A 128 -6.87 12.42 16.93
N THR A 129 -6.88 11.46 17.86
CA THR A 129 -5.66 10.95 18.51
C THR A 129 -4.71 10.30 17.48
N LEU A 130 -5.25 9.46 16.59
CA LEU A 130 -4.46 8.82 15.53
C LEU A 130 -3.89 9.83 14.54
N SER A 131 -4.65 10.88 14.20
CA SER A 131 -4.20 11.95 13.31
C SER A 131 -3.04 12.75 13.91
N LEU A 132 -3.10 13.06 15.21
CA LEU A 132 -2.02 13.73 15.95
C LEU A 132 -0.78 12.83 16.06
N LEU A 133 -0.96 11.56 16.40
CA LEU A 133 0.14 10.58 16.45
C LEU A 133 0.81 10.40 15.09
N ALA A 134 0.02 10.30 14.02
CA ALA A 134 0.56 10.19 12.67
C ALA A 134 1.40 11.42 12.31
N THR A 135 0.91 12.62 12.61
CA THR A 135 1.63 13.88 12.37
C THR A 135 2.94 13.91 13.17
N PHE A 136 2.89 13.56 14.46
CA PHE A 136 4.06 13.52 15.32
C PHE A 136 5.11 12.51 14.86
N PHE A 137 4.72 11.27 14.55
CA PHE A 137 5.63 10.26 14.02
C PHE A 137 6.19 10.65 12.67
N THR A 138 5.42 11.31 11.82
CA THR A 138 5.91 11.84 10.54
C THR A 138 7.02 12.87 10.75
N CYS A 139 6.90 13.77 11.72
CA CYS A 139 7.97 14.71 12.07
C CYS A 139 9.24 13.99 12.54
N ILE A 140 9.10 12.93 13.34
CA ILE A 140 10.24 12.10 13.76
C ILE A 140 10.88 11.43 12.54
N GLN A 141 10.09 10.81 11.67
CA GLN A 141 10.61 10.14 10.47
C GLN A 141 11.30 11.11 9.51
N GLN A 142 10.76 12.32 9.33
CA GLN A 142 11.39 13.37 8.52
C GLN A 142 12.74 13.78 9.10
N ARG A 143 12.86 13.88 10.42
CA ARG A 143 14.14 14.18 11.08
C ARG A 143 15.14 13.05 10.85
N GLU A 144 14.75 11.80 11.12
CA GLU A 144 15.64 10.64 11.01
C GLU A 144 16.12 10.43 9.58
N LEU A 145 15.20 10.41 8.60
CA LEU A 145 15.57 10.31 7.19
C LEU A 145 16.28 11.57 6.67
N GLY A 146 15.98 12.73 7.24
CA GLY A 146 16.63 14.00 6.92
C GLY A 146 18.14 13.96 7.14
N VAL A 147 18.62 13.22 8.14
CA VAL A 147 20.05 13.09 8.46
C VAL A 147 20.78 12.13 7.50
N VAL A 148 20.07 11.21 6.85
CA VAL A 148 20.70 10.21 5.97
C VAL A 148 20.82 10.74 4.53
N TYR A 149 21.89 11.46 4.22
CA TYR A 149 22.09 12.09 2.90
C TYR A 149 22.95 11.27 1.92
N LYS A 150 23.64 10.21 2.37
CA LYS A 150 24.46 9.35 1.51
C LYS A 150 23.67 8.11 1.08
N ALA A 151 23.76 7.75 -0.20
CA ALA A 151 23.10 6.57 -0.75
C ALA A 151 23.51 5.29 -0.01
N SER A 152 24.81 5.10 0.27
CA SER A 152 25.32 3.93 1.01
C SER A 152 24.76 3.85 2.43
N SER A 153 24.70 4.98 3.16
CA SER A 153 24.10 5.03 4.49
C SER A 153 22.60 4.75 4.47
N PHE A 154 21.90 5.23 3.44
CA PHE A 154 20.47 4.94 3.27
C PHE A 154 20.22 3.47 2.93
N ARG A 155 21.03 2.86 2.07
CA ARG A 155 20.99 1.40 1.83
C ARG A 155 21.19 0.61 3.12
N MET A 156 22.16 1.01 3.95
CA MET A 156 22.39 0.35 5.24
C MET A 156 21.18 0.50 6.17
N TRP A 157 20.57 1.69 6.23
CA TRP A 157 19.35 1.95 7.01
C TRP A 157 18.14 1.12 6.52
N LEU A 158 18.02 0.92 5.20
CA LEU A 158 16.98 0.08 4.60
C LEU A 158 17.23 -1.41 4.76
N SER A 159 18.47 -1.82 5.04
CA SER A 159 18.84 -3.22 5.22
C SER A 159 18.76 -3.66 6.68
N ASN A 160 18.65 -4.96 6.90
CA ASN A 160 18.86 -5.55 8.24
C ASN A 160 20.32 -6.04 8.43
N GLY A 161 21.21 -5.77 7.48
CA GLY A 161 22.61 -6.22 7.48
C GLY A 161 22.84 -7.70 7.13
N ILE A 162 21.80 -8.49 6.90
CA ILE A 162 21.89 -9.91 6.59
C ILE A 162 22.00 -10.11 5.08
N ARG A 163 22.91 -10.98 4.63
CA ARG A 163 22.99 -11.42 3.24
C ARG A 163 22.39 -12.80 3.10
N TYR A 164 21.64 -13.02 2.03
CA TYR A 164 21.05 -14.33 1.73
C TYR A 164 21.00 -14.58 0.22
N THR A 165 20.79 -15.85 -0.16
CA THR A 165 20.63 -16.25 -1.56
C THR A 165 19.17 -16.08 -1.96
N ASN A 166 18.90 -15.19 -2.93
CA ASN A 166 17.54 -14.93 -3.42
C ASN A 166 17.02 -16.04 -4.36
N SER A 167 15.79 -15.88 -4.84
CA SER A 167 15.16 -16.79 -5.81
C SER A 167 15.91 -16.89 -7.15
N SER A 168 16.75 -15.90 -7.47
CA SER A 168 17.61 -15.86 -8.66
C SER A 168 19.00 -16.45 -8.40
N ASN A 169 19.20 -17.10 -7.24
CA ASN A 169 20.45 -17.71 -6.81
C ASN A 169 21.63 -16.72 -6.68
N GLN A 170 21.34 -15.45 -6.38
CA GLN A 170 22.32 -14.39 -6.15
C GLN A 170 22.39 -14.03 -4.67
N VAL A 171 23.58 -13.72 -4.17
CA VAL A 171 23.77 -13.26 -2.79
C VAL A 171 23.42 -11.78 -2.72
N VAL A 172 22.32 -11.47 -2.06
CA VAL A 172 21.76 -10.11 -1.95
C VAL A 172 21.68 -9.68 -0.49
N LEU A 173 21.70 -8.36 -0.26
CA LEU A 173 21.44 -7.75 1.03
C LEU A 173 19.93 -7.74 1.29
N GLN A 174 19.52 -8.27 2.44
CA GLN A 174 18.11 -8.40 2.80
C GLN A 174 17.52 -7.06 3.25
N SER A 175 16.33 -6.72 2.72
CA SER A 175 15.61 -5.52 3.13
C SER A 175 15.07 -5.64 4.57
N SER A 176 15.03 -4.53 5.30
CA SER A 176 14.58 -4.49 6.69
C SER A 176 13.06 -4.32 6.78
N LEU A 177 12.38 -5.30 7.41
CA LEU A 177 10.95 -5.20 7.71
C LEU A 177 10.67 -4.02 8.66
N ALA A 178 11.59 -3.73 9.58
CA ALA A 178 11.45 -2.61 10.49
C ALA A 178 11.50 -1.28 9.73
N SER A 179 12.43 -1.13 8.80
CA SER A 179 12.58 0.10 8.01
C SER A 179 11.35 0.30 7.11
N LEU A 180 10.84 -0.77 6.47
CA LEU A 180 9.59 -0.71 5.71
C LEU A 180 8.40 -0.29 6.60
N THR A 181 8.24 -0.95 7.76
CA THR A 181 7.15 -0.65 8.69
C THR A 181 7.23 0.79 9.22
N LEU A 182 8.44 1.29 9.51
CA LEU A 182 8.65 2.68 9.93
C LEU A 182 8.27 3.69 8.83
N MET A 183 8.52 3.35 7.57
CA MET A 183 8.15 4.20 6.43
C MET A 183 6.64 4.20 6.15
N GLU A 184 5.93 3.12 6.49
CA GLU A 184 4.50 2.98 6.22
C GLU A 184 3.60 3.37 7.40
N ALA A 185 4.10 3.24 8.63
CA ALA A 185 3.32 3.44 9.85
C ALA A 185 2.54 4.77 9.90
N PRO A 186 3.11 5.94 9.53
CA PRO A 186 2.34 7.18 9.55
C PRO A 186 1.14 7.17 8.59
N TYR A 187 1.30 6.57 7.40
CA TYR A 187 0.23 6.44 6.43
C TYR A 187 -0.87 5.49 6.92
N GLU A 188 -0.50 4.40 7.59
CA GLU A 188 -1.46 3.46 8.19
C GLU A 188 -2.28 4.13 9.30
N LEU A 189 -1.64 4.93 10.16
CA LEU A 189 -2.31 5.67 11.22
C LEU A 189 -3.31 6.69 10.67
N ILE A 190 -2.94 7.43 9.62
CA ILE A 190 -3.89 8.35 8.95
C ILE A 190 -5.04 7.58 8.32
N SER A 191 -4.75 6.48 7.64
CA SER A 191 -5.80 5.68 7.00
C SER A 191 -6.82 5.17 8.03
N LEU A 192 -6.35 4.73 9.20
CA LEU A 192 -7.21 4.37 10.33
C LEU A 192 -7.97 5.57 10.91
N ALA A 193 -7.32 6.73 11.00
CA ALA A 193 -7.97 7.95 11.46
C ALA A 193 -9.12 8.37 10.53
N VAL A 194 -8.91 8.31 9.21
CA VAL A 194 -9.93 8.59 8.20
C VAL A 194 -11.07 7.58 8.30
N ALA A 195 -10.75 6.28 8.42
CA ALA A 195 -11.78 5.24 8.56
C ALA A 195 -12.65 5.45 9.80
N ASN A 196 -12.05 5.76 10.95
CA ASN A 196 -12.78 6.07 12.18
C ASN A 196 -13.58 7.36 12.06
N PHE A 197 -13.06 8.40 11.41
CA PHE A 197 -13.80 9.64 11.19
C PHE A 197 -15.07 9.38 10.38
N VAL A 198 -14.94 8.68 9.25
CA VAL A 198 -16.07 8.37 8.38
C VAL A 198 -17.07 7.43 9.07
N ALA A 199 -16.60 6.45 9.83
CA ALA A 199 -17.46 5.59 10.64
C ALA A 199 -18.22 6.39 11.71
N GLY A 200 -17.55 7.34 12.38
CA GLY A 200 -18.17 8.25 13.35
C GLY A 200 -19.24 9.13 12.70
N MET A 201 -18.97 9.70 11.52
CA MET A 201 -19.96 10.48 10.76
C MET A 201 -21.16 9.62 10.32
N ALA A 202 -20.91 8.40 9.85
CA ALA A 202 -21.98 7.48 9.46
C ALA A 202 -22.86 7.10 10.66
N ALA A 203 -22.25 6.78 11.80
CA ALA A 203 -22.97 6.47 13.03
C ALA A 203 -23.75 7.68 13.57
N TYR A 204 -23.18 8.89 13.50
CA TYR A 204 -23.86 10.14 13.86
C TYR A 204 -25.12 10.35 13.05
N MET A 205 -25.01 10.29 11.71
CA MET A 205 -26.14 10.45 10.79
C MET A 205 -27.21 9.37 11.00
N TRP A 206 -26.77 8.13 11.26
CA TRP A 206 -27.66 7.02 11.56
C TRP A 206 -28.45 7.23 12.86
N ASP A 207 -27.78 7.69 13.93
CA ASP A 207 -28.42 7.95 15.22
C ASP A 207 -29.44 9.09 15.13
N ILE A 208 -29.11 10.18 14.41
CA ILE A 208 -30.05 11.28 14.14
C ILE A 208 -31.31 10.76 13.46
N TYR A 209 -31.14 9.96 12.41
CA TYR A 209 -32.27 9.39 11.68
C TYR A 209 -33.12 8.46 12.56
N LYS A 210 -32.47 7.56 13.32
CA LYS A 210 -33.15 6.59 14.16
C LYS A 210 -33.91 7.25 15.32
N GLN A 211 -33.31 8.25 15.94
CA GLN A 211 -33.85 8.92 17.12
C GLN A 211 -34.73 10.13 16.76
N ARG A 212 -34.86 10.48 15.47
CA ARG A 212 -35.60 11.65 14.97
C ARG A 212 -35.18 12.95 15.64
N LEU A 213 -33.88 13.13 15.85
CA LEU A 213 -33.36 14.34 16.48
C LEU A 213 -33.50 15.52 15.50
N GLU A 214 -34.08 16.62 15.97
CA GLU A 214 -34.30 17.83 15.17
C GLU A 214 -32.96 18.57 14.99
N LEU A 215 -32.22 18.25 13.94
CA LEU A 215 -30.90 18.84 13.67
C LEU A 215 -30.95 20.34 13.34
N GLN A 216 -32.08 20.79 12.78
CA GLN A 216 -32.42 22.19 12.55
C GLN A 216 -33.91 22.27 12.14
N LYS A 217 -34.43 23.51 12.06
CA LYS A 217 -35.83 23.97 11.95
C LYS A 217 -36.71 23.37 10.81
N GLU A 218 -36.26 22.33 10.13
CA GLU A 218 -37.00 21.66 9.06
C GLU A 218 -37.78 20.46 9.59
N SER A 219 -39.09 20.61 9.66
CA SER A 219 -40.02 19.62 10.20
C SER A 219 -40.44 18.61 9.12
N GLY A 220 -39.60 17.62 8.84
CA GLY A 220 -39.94 16.56 7.90
C GLY A 220 -39.09 15.30 8.00
N TRP A 221 -39.73 14.16 8.30
CA TRP A 221 -39.06 12.84 8.32
C TRP A 221 -38.38 12.51 6.98
N ALA A 222 -38.95 12.97 5.87
CA ALA A 222 -38.42 12.77 4.52
C ALA A 222 -37.08 13.50 4.30
N GLN A 223 -36.87 14.66 4.94
CA GLN A 223 -35.63 15.43 4.84
C GLN A 223 -34.49 14.75 5.61
N SER A 224 -34.75 14.23 6.81
CA SER A 224 -33.76 13.45 7.57
C SER A 224 -33.34 12.18 6.82
N VAL A 225 -34.27 11.48 6.16
CA VAL A 225 -33.96 10.33 5.28
C VAL A 225 -33.08 10.79 4.11
N ALA A 226 -33.41 11.91 3.47
CA ALA A 226 -32.67 12.42 2.32
C ALA A 226 -31.20 12.70 2.66
N ILE A 227 -30.91 13.26 3.85
CA ILE A 227 -29.53 13.52 4.30
C ILE A 227 -28.74 12.22 4.44
N VAL A 228 -29.32 11.20 5.08
CA VAL A 228 -28.66 9.88 5.23
C VAL A 228 -28.43 9.23 3.87
N VAL A 229 -29.43 9.25 3.00
CA VAL A 229 -29.33 8.68 1.64
C VAL A 229 -28.25 9.40 0.83
N TYR A 230 -28.20 10.74 0.89
CA TYR A 230 -27.20 11.53 0.18
C TYR A 230 -25.79 11.23 0.70
N PHE A 231 -25.60 11.19 2.02
CA PHE A 231 -24.32 10.82 2.62
C PHE A 231 -23.90 9.39 2.26
N ALA A 232 -24.82 8.42 2.36
CA ALA A 232 -24.55 7.02 2.06
C ALA A 232 -24.23 6.82 0.58
N PHE A 233 -24.95 7.47 -0.32
CA PHE A 233 -24.71 7.39 -1.75
C PHE A 233 -23.39 8.06 -2.14
N GLY A 234 -23.14 9.30 -1.69
CA GLY A 234 -21.90 10.02 -2.01
C GLY A 234 -20.66 9.32 -1.46
N THR A 235 -20.70 8.91 -0.18
CA THR A 235 -19.58 8.23 0.48
C THR A 235 -19.39 6.82 -0.07
N GLY A 236 -20.49 6.07 -0.26
CA GLY A 236 -20.45 4.73 -0.84
C GLY A 236 -19.95 4.74 -2.28
N PHE A 237 -20.38 5.70 -3.09
CA PHE A 237 -19.90 5.90 -4.45
C PHE A 237 -18.40 6.21 -4.47
N ALA A 238 -17.92 7.14 -3.63
CA ALA A 238 -16.50 7.47 -3.55
C ALA A 238 -15.64 6.25 -3.16
N PHE A 239 -16.08 5.48 -2.15
CA PHE A 239 -15.39 4.26 -1.73
C PHE A 239 -15.49 3.11 -2.72
N ALA A 240 -16.52 3.05 -3.56
CA ALA A 240 -16.61 2.03 -4.59
C ALA A 240 -15.79 2.39 -5.84
N MET A 241 -15.93 3.63 -6.32
CA MET A 241 -15.35 4.09 -7.57
C MET A 241 -13.82 4.03 -7.55
N PHE A 242 -13.19 4.63 -6.54
CA PHE A 242 -11.74 4.76 -6.52
C PHE A 242 -11.00 3.41 -6.47
N PRO A 243 -11.37 2.45 -5.58
CA PRO A 243 -10.72 1.14 -5.56
C PRO A 243 -10.99 0.30 -6.82
N VAL A 244 -12.17 0.44 -7.44
CA VAL A 244 -12.48 -0.23 -8.71
C VAL A 244 -11.58 0.30 -9.83
N LEU A 245 -11.44 1.63 -9.96
CA LEU A 245 -10.57 2.25 -10.95
C LEU A 245 -9.10 1.87 -10.74
N LEU A 246 -8.62 1.85 -9.50
CA LEU A 246 -7.27 1.40 -9.18
C LEU A 246 -7.03 -0.05 -9.62
N GLY A 247 -7.98 -0.94 -9.36
CA GLY A 247 -7.83 -2.34 -9.79
C GLY A 247 -7.96 -2.54 -11.30
N SER A 248 -8.74 -1.71 -11.99
CA SER A 248 -8.72 -1.66 -13.47
C SER A 248 -7.34 -1.24 -13.96
N LYS A 249 -6.74 -0.21 -13.35
CA LYS A 249 -5.42 0.27 -13.74
C LYS A 249 -4.32 -0.77 -13.53
N ASP A 250 -4.39 -1.53 -12.43
CA ASP A 250 -3.45 -2.64 -12.19
C ASP A 250 -3.51 -3.69 -13.30
N ARG A 251 -4.70 -3.94 -13.87
CA ARG A 251 -4.88 -4.91 -14.96
C ARG A 251 -4.26 -4.41 -16.25
N GLU A 252 -4.45 -3.14 -16.57
CA GLU A 252 -3.82 -2.50 -17.73
C GLU A 252 -2.29 -2.57 -17.63
N VAL A 253 -1.72 -2.25 -16.47
CA VAL A 253 -0.25 -2.31 -16.27
C VAL A 253 0.27 -3.74 -16.43
N LYS A 254 -0.47 -4.74 -15.94
CA LYS A 254 -0.10 -6.15 -16.11
C LYS A 254 -0.22 -6.61 -17.56
N ALA A 255 -1.24 -6.16 -18.28
CA ALA A 255 -1.42 -6.48 -19.69
C ALA A 255 -0.27 -5.90 -20.51
N ALA A 256 0.05 -4.61 -20.30
CA ALA A 256 1.18 -3.96 -20.96
C ALA A 256 2.52 -4.65 -20.65
N ALA A 257 2.77 -5.03 -19.39
CA ALA A 257 3.99 -5.75 -19.02
C ALA A 257 4.06 -7.17 -19.61
N ALA A 258 2.93 -7.82 -19.88
CA ALA A 258 2.88 -9.11 -20.54
C ALA A 258 3.17 -9.00 -22.04
N GLU A 259 2.65 -7.94 -22.68
CA GLU A 259 2.91 -7.61 -24.08
C GLU A 259 4.40 -7.29 -24.30
N GLU A 260 4.99 -6.44 -23.46
CA GLU A 260 6.43 -6.13 -23.53
C GLU A 260 7.30 -7.40 -23.38
N ARG A 261 6.93 -8.32 -22.48
CA ARG A 261 7.65 -9.60 -22.33
C ARG A 261 7.52 -10.48 -23.56
N ALA A 262 6.35 -10.53 -24.18
CA ALA A 262 6.12 -11.30 -25.40
C ALA A 262 6.93 -10.74 -26.57
N ASP A 263 7.01 -9.42 -26.69
CA ASP A 263 7.81 -8.74 -27.72
C ASP A 263 9.30 -9.02 -27.55
N VAL A 264 9.81 -8.95 -26.32
CA VAL A 264 11.21 -9.30 -26.03
C VAL A 264 11.49 -10.76 -26.36
N GLU A 265 10.60 -11.69 -25.98
CA GLU A 265 10.76 -13.12 -26.28
C GLU A 265 10.75 -13.38 -27.79
N MET A 266 9.83 -12.75 -28.52
CA MET A 266 9.76 -12.82 -29.97
C MET A 266 11.02 -12.25 -30.64
N GLY A 267 11.56 -11.14 -30.14
CA GLY A 267 12.82 -10.57 -30.61
C GLY A 267 14.01 -11.49 -30.40
N VAL A 268 14.10 -12.14 -29.22
CA VAL A 268 15.15 -13.14 -28.93
C VAL A 268 15.01 -14.36 -29.83
N ILE A 269 13.79 -14.84 -30.10
CA ILE A 269 13.55 -15.96 -31.01
C ILE A 269 13.93 -15.60 -32.45
N ALA A 270 13.62 -14.39 -32.90
CA ALA A 270 13.98 -13.88 -34.23
C ALA A 270 15.50 -13.81 -34.39
N ALA A 271 16.21 -13.17 -33.45
CA ALA A 271 17.67 -13.09 -33.45
C ALA A 271 18.33 -14.48 -33.45
N ARG A 272 17.76 -15.44 -32.69
CA ARG A 272 18.26 -16.82 -32.67
C ARG A 272 18.06 -17.55 -34.01
N LYS A 273 16.98 -17.26 -34.73
CA LYS A 273 16.73 -17.83 -36.07
C LYS A 273 17.68 -17.24 -37.10
N GLU A 274 17.96 -15.93 -37.06
CA GLU A 274 18.93 -15.28 -37.94
C GLU A 274 20.33 -15.87 -37.77
N MET A 275 20.84 -15.95 -36.54
CA MET A 275 22.14 -16.58 -36.28
C MET A 275 22.20 -18.04 -36.77
N ARG A 276 21.10 -18.79 -36.66
CA ARG A 276 21.04 -20.18 -37.15
C ARG A 276 21.05 -20.25 -38.69
N TRP A 277 20.40 -19.29 -39.36
CA TRP A 277 20.40 -19.20 -40.82
C TRP A 277 21.79 -18.84 -41.35
N GLU A 278 22.44 -17.85 -40.75
CA GLU A 278 23.82 -17.44 -41.11
C GLU A 278 24.82 -18.59 -40.93
N ALA A 279 24.76 -19.28 -39.80
CA ALA A 279 25.61 -20.45 -39.56
C ALA A 279 25.40 -21.57 -40.59
N LYS A 280 24.15 -21.80 -41.02
CA LYS A 280 23.84 -22.78 -42.07
C LYS A 280 24.40 -22.34 -43.42
N ALA A 281 24.21 -21.08 -43.82
CA ALA A 281 24.76 -20.52 -45.05
C ALA A 281 26.30 -20.61 -45.09
N GLU A 282 26.98 -20.31 -43.98
CA GLU A 282 28.43 -20.46 -43.87
C GLU A 282 28.88 -21.91 -44.09
N SER A 283 28.20 -22.88 -43.46
CA SER A 283 28.52 -24.31 -43.60
C SER A 283 28.37 -24.80 -45.05
N GLU A 284 27.31 -24.40 -45.74
CA GLU A 284 27.08 -24.76 -47.15
C GLU A 284 28.13 -24.12 -48.06
N SER A 285 28.56 -22.88 -47.76
CA SER A 285 29.61 -22.20 -48.50
C SER A 285 31.00 -22.83 -48.33
N ARG A 286 31.30 -23.41 -47.16
CA ARG A 286 32.55 -24.16 -46.92
C ARG A 286 32.52 -25.51 -47.64
N GLY A 287 31.39 -26.21 -47.64
CA GLY A 287 31.25 -27.48 -48.36
C GLY A 287 31.54 -27.39 -49.85
N ARG A 288 31.13 -26.29 -50.51
CA ARG A 288 31.40 -26.08 -51.95
C ARG A 288 32.84 -25.72 -52.30
N ARG A 289 33.66 -25.25 -51.36
CA ARG A 289 35.08 -24.93 -51.62
C ARG A 289 36.02 -26.14 -51.49
N SER A 290 35.51 -27.25 -50.97
CA SER A 290 36.28 -28.48 -50.74
C SER A 290 36.08 -29.54 -51.83
N CYS A 291 35.35 -29.22 -52.90
CA CYS A 291 35.21 -30.01 -54.12
C CYS A 291 35.86 -29.25 -55.28
#